data_AF-A0A920PZ37-F1
#
_entry.id   AF-A0A920PZ37-F1
#
_cell.length_a   1.000
_cell.length_b   1.000
_cell.length_c   1.000
_cell.angle_alpha   90.00
_cell.angle_beta   90.00
_cell.angle_gamma   90.00
#
_symmetry.space_group_name_H-M   'P 1'
#
loop_
_entity.id
_entity.type
_entity.pdbx_description
1 polymer ?
#
loop_
_entity_poly.entity_id
_entity_poly.type
_entity_poly.pdbx_seq_one_letter_code
_entity_poly.pdbx_strand_id
1 'polypeptide(L)'
;MQSALEARKVLRWLIIVRWISVIDLVLLIVLLIASFNDDEELVRIFGLTHGVVFLALIAIVSLGAFQKLWSWWFPVATLITTGPPGALVGEVLIARKAKAILSLSTK
;
A
#
# COMPACT_ATOMS: atom_id res chain seq x y z
N MET A 1 -25.42 -10.88 0.97
CA MET A 1 -24.67 -10.96 2.25
C MET A 1 -23.20 -11.32 2.08
N GLN A 2 -22.83 -12.34 1.27
CA GLN A 2 -21.43 -12.75 1.05
C GLN A 2 -20.55 -11.63 0.48
N SER A 3 -21.05 -10.84 -0.48
CA SER A 3 -20.35 -9.68 -1.05
C SER A 3 -20.02 -8.58 -0.02
N ALA A 4 -20.90 -8.37 0.97
CA ALA A 4 -20.67 -7.40 2.04
C ALA A 4 -19.63 -7.89 3.05
N LEU A 5 -19.55 -9.20 3.31
CA LEU A 5 -18.50 -9.76 4.15
C LEU A 5 -17.13 -9.63 3.48
N GLU A 6 -17.03 -9.97 2.19
CA GLU A 6 -15.81 -9.79 1.41
C GLU A 6 -15.38 -8.32 1.35
N ALA A 7 -16.31 -7.39 1.10
CA ALA A 7 -16.01 -5.96 1.10
C ALA A 7 -15.47 -5.47 2.46
N ARG A 8 -16.02 -5.97 3.59
CA ARG A 8 -15.46 -5.69 4.93
C ARG A 8 -14.05 -6.26 5.10
N LYS A 9 -13.79 -7.46 4.61
CA LYS A 9 -12.45 -8.09 4.66
C LYS A 9 -11.44 -7.26 3.85
N VAL A 10 -11.81 -6.84 2.64
CA VAL A 10 -10.98 -5.94 1.81
C VAL A 10 -10.64 -4.67 2.56
N LEU A 11 -11.63 -3.97 3.15
CA LEU A 11 -11.38 -2.73 3.89
C LEU A 11 -10.44 -2.93 5.09
N ARG A 12 -10.55 -4.05 5.83
CA ARG A 12 -9.62 -4.36 6.93
C ARG A 12 -8.19 -4.53 6.44
N TRP A 13 -8.00 -5.24 5.32
CA TRP A 13 -6.68 -5.39 4.70
C TRP A 13 -6.12 -4.06 4.22
N LEU A 14 -6.96 -3.21 3.62
CA LEU A 14 -6.54 -1.90 3.13
C LEU A 14 -6.09 -0.94 4.24
N ILE A 15 -6.56 -1.11 5.49
CA ILE A 15 -6.04 -0.34 6.63
C ILE A 15 -4.55 -0.66 6.86
N ILE A 16 -4.17 -1.94 6.77
CA ILE A 16 -2.78 -2.37 6.94
C ILE A 16 -1.93 -1.80 5.81
N VAL A 17 -2.39 -1.95 4.56
CA VAL A 17 -1.72 -1.40 3.38
C VAL A 17 -1.53 0.12 3.51
N ARG A 18 -2.56 0.84 3.96
CA ARG A 18 -2.48 2.29 4.14
C ARG A 18 -1.42 2.69 5.16
N TRP A 19 -1.41 2.08 6.35
CA TRP A 19 -0.45 2.45 7.39
C TRP A 19 0.98 2.17 6.96
N ILE A 20 1.24 0.99 6.38
CA ILE A 20 2.58 0.64 5.88
C ILE A 20 2.99 1.58 4.76
N SER A 21 2.08 1.87 3.83
CA SER A 21 2.36 2.79 2.73
C SER A 21 2.62 4.22 3.20
N VAL A 22 1.98 4.70 4.27
CA VAL A 22 2.27 6.02 4.83
C VAL A 22 3.67 6.04 5.47
N ILE A 23 4.01 5.01 6.25
CA ILE A 23 5.34 4.87 6.84
C ILE A 23 6.41 4.82 5.74
N ASP A 24 6.18 4.01 4.71
CA ASP A 24 7.09 3.85 3.59
C ASP A 24 7.27 5.15 2.79
N LEU A 25 6.18 5.92 2.60
CA LEU A 25 6.24 7.23 1.96
C LEU A 25 7.08 8.23 2.76
N VAL A 26 6.90 8.26 4.08
CA VAL A 26 7.69 9.15 4.95
C VAL A 26 9.16 8.79 4.89
N LEU A 27 9.50 7.50 4.95
CA LEU A 27 10.88 7.03 4.81
C LEU A 27 11.47 7.41 3.45
N LEU A 28 10.70 7.24 2.36
CA LEU A 28 11.12 7.62 1.02
C LEU A 28 11.38 9.14 0.92
N ILE A 29 10.52 9.97 1.51
CA ILE A 29 10.71 11.44 1.52
C ILE A 29 12.00 11.80 2.25
N VAL A 30 12.24 11.24 3.44
CA VAL A 30 13.47 11.51 4.21
C VAL A 30 14.70 11.04 3.44
N LEU A 31 14.64 9.85 2.83
CA LEU A 31 15.72 9.30 1.99
C LEU A 31 16.04 10.21 0.81
N LEU A 32 15.03 10.72 0.11
CA LEU A 32 15.23 11.64 -1.02
C LEU A 32 15.85 12.95 -0.57
N ILE A 33 15.39 13.52 0.55
CA ILE A 33 15.98 14.75 1.12
C ILE A 33 17.45 14.51 1.48
N ALA A 34 17.76 13.40 2.17
CA ALA A 34 19.13 13.04 2.51
C ALA A 34 20.00 12.87 1.25
N SER A 35 19.48 12.20 0.22
CA SER A 35 20.17 12.00 -1.05
C SER A 35 20.45 13.30 -1.79
N PHE A 36 19.54 14.28 -1.75
CA PHE A 36 19.75 15.59 -2.39
C PHE A 36 20.70 16.50 -1.60
N ASN A 37 21.00 16.18 -0.35
CA ASN A 37 21.98 16.90 0.49
C ASN A 37 23.32 16.15 0.60
N ASP A 38 23.51 15.08 -0.20
CA ASP A 38 24.71 14.22 -0.16
C ASP A 38 25.03 13.66 1.24
N ASP A 39 23.99 13.43 2.07
CA ASP A 39 24.14 12.86 3.41
C ASP A 39 24.21 11.33 3.33
N GLU A 40 25.42 10.81 3.13
CA GLU A 40 25.67 9.37 2.96
C GLU A 40 25.23 8.52 4.16
N GLU A 41 25.32 9.06 5.39
CA GLU A 41 24.94 8.34 6.59
C GLU A 41 23.43 8.13 6.66
N LEU A 42 22.66 9.21 6.45
CA LEU A 42 21.21 9.14 6.41
C LEU A 42 20.72 8.31 5.22
N VAL A 43 21.34 8.44 4.05
CA VAL A 43 21.02 7.62 2.87
C VAL A 43 21.22 6.13 3.18
N ARG A 44 22.29 5.75 3.87
CA ARG A 44 22.54 4.35 4.24
C ARG A 44 21.46 3.80 5.19
N ILE A 45 21.11 4.56 6.23
CA ILE A 45 20.15 4.14 7.26
C ILE A 45 18.72 4.10 6.70
N PHE A 46 18.28 5.20 6.09
CA PHE A 46 16.94 5.33 5.55
C PHE A 46 16.77 4.52 4.26
N GLY A 47 17.82 4.34 3.46
CA GLY A 47 17.80 3.48 2.28
C GLY A 47 17.52 2.03 2.64
N LEU A 48 18.22 1.49 3.65
CA LEU A 48 17.96 0.14 4.14
C LEU A 48 16.57 0.01 4.76
N THR A 49 16.19 0.98 5.60
CA THR A 49 14.91 0.95 6.32
C THR A 49 13.73 1.06 5.35
N HIS A 50 13.77 2.01 4.41
CA HIS A 50 12.82 2.12 3.31
C HIS A 50 12.78 0.83 2.49
N GLY A 51 13.93 0.27 2.09
CA GLY A 51 13.99 -0.97 1.32
C GLY A 51 13.28 -2.14 1.99
N VAL A 52 13.45 -2.31 3.31
CA VAL A 52 12.75 -3.36 4.07
C VAL A 52 11.24 -3.11 4.12
N VAL A 53 10.80 -1.88 4.40
CA VAL A 53 9.37 -1.54 4.47
C VAL A 53 8.71 -1.65 3.09
N PHE A 54 9.39 -1.22 2.03
CA PHE A 54 9.00 -1.40 0.64
C PHE A 54 8.75 -2.87 0.30
N LEU A 55 9.67 -3.77 0.64
CA LEU A 55 9.49 -5.20 0.42
C LEU A 55 8.31 -5.77 1.21
N ALA A 56 8.11 -5.32 2.45
CA ALA A 56 6.95 -5.71 3.26
C ALA A 56 5.63 -5.23 2.64
N LEU A 57 5.60 -4.00 2.10
CA LEU A 57 4.44 -3.44 1.39
C LEU A 57 4.11 -4.27 0.15
N ILE A 58 5.12 -4.58 -0.68
CA ILE A 58 4.95 -5.43 -1.87
C ILE A 58 4.42 -6.81 -1.49
N ALA A 59 4.95 -7.41 -0.42
CA ALA A 59 4.50 -8.71 0.06
C ALA A 59 3.01 -8.68 0.47
N ILE A 60 2.59 -7.69 1.27
CA ILE A 60 1.21 -7.59 1.75
C ILE A 60 0.22 -7.32 0.61
N VAL A 61 0.58 -6.43 -0.32
CA VAL A 61 -0.27 -6.13 -1.49
C VAL A 61 -0.38 -7.37 -2.40
N SER A 62 0.71 -8.11 -2.58
CA SER A 62 0.72 -9.36 -3.36
C SER A 62 -0.08 -10.47 -2.68
N LEU A 63 0.05 -10.62 -1.36
CA LEU A 63 -0.72 -11.59 -0.57
C LEU A 63 -2.24 -11.33 -0.68
N GLY A 64 -2.65 -10.07 -0.66
CA GLY A 64 -4.06 -9.74 -0.88
C GLY A 64 -4.55 -10.07 -2.29
N ALA A 65 -3.70 -9.94 -3.31
CA ALA A 65 -4.02 -10.36 -4.68
C ALA A 65 -4.15 -11.89 -4.79
N PHE A 66 -3.22 -12.63 -4.17
CA PHE A 66 -3.30 -14.10 -4.07
C PHE A 66 -4.58 -14.57 -3.36
N GLN A 67 -5.00 -13.87 -2.30
CA GLN A 67 -6.25 -14.13 -1.59
C GLN A 67 -7.50 -13.64 -2.34
N LYS A 68 -7.36 -13.16 -3.57
CA LYS A 68 -8.44 -12.62 -4.42
C LYS A 68 -9.19 -11.44 -3.80
N LEU A 69 -8.55 -10.69 -2.90
CA LEU A 69 -9.13 -9.48 -2.29
C LEU A 69 -9.16 -8.31 -3.28
N TRP A 70 -8.19 -8.27 -4.19
CA TRP A 70 -8.07 -7.34 -5.30
C TRP A 70 -7.32 -7.99 -6.46
N SER A 71 -7.23 -7.30 -7.59
CA SER A 71 -6.57 -7.81 -8.79
C SER A 71 -5.07 -7.50 -8.81
N TRP A 72 -4.32 -8.27 -9.58
CA TRP A 72 -2.87 -8.19 -9.77
C TRP A 72 -2.36 -6.84 -10.29
N TRP A 73 -3.22 -5.98 -10.83
CA TRP A 73 -2.80 -4.62 -11.18
C TRP A 73 -2.31 -3.83 -9.97
N PHE A 74 -2.83 -4.10 -8.76
CA PHE A 74 -2.47 -3.33 -7.57
C PHE A 74 -1.03 -3.57 -7.10
N PRO A 75 -0.54 -4.83 -6.93
CA PRO A 75 0.87 -5.06 -6.63
C PRO A 75 1.79 -4.58 -7.74
N VAL A 76 1.39 -4.73 -9.02
CA VAL A 76 2.17 -4.21 -10.16
C VAL A 76 2.30 -2.68 -10.09
N ALA A 77 1.19 -1.97 -9.90
CA ALA A 77 1.18 -0.52 -9.74
C ALA A 77 2.05 -0.08 -8.55
N THR A 78 1.94 -0.77 -7.41
CA THR A 78 2.76 -0.52 -6.22
C THR A 78 4.25 -0.68 -6.54
N LEU A 79 4.65 -1.76 -7.23
CA LEU A 79 6.04 -2.03 -7.59
C LEU A 79 6.64 -0.95 -8.50
N ILE A 80 5.95 -0.60 -9.59
CA ILE A 80 6.50 0.29 -10.62
C ILE A 80 6.57 1.76 -10.18
N THR A 81 5.73 2.17 -9.22
CA THR A 81 5.74 3.53 -8.67
C THR A 81 6.55 3.63 -7.39
N THR A 82 7.59 2.79 -7.24
CA THR A 82 8.50 2.76 -6.09
C THR A 82 7.82 2.49 -4.73
N GLY A 83 6.66 1.85 -4.72
CA GLY A 83 5.95 1.40 -3.51
C GLY A 83 4.83 2.35 -3.08
N PRO A 84 5.12 3.35 -2.22
CA PRO A 84 4.09 4.10 -1.53
C PRO A 84 3.09 4.84 -2.42
N PRO A 85 3.51 5.56 -3.49
CA PRO A 85 2.56 6.29 -4.35
C PRO A 85 1.47 5.39 -4.95
N GLY A 86 1.85 4.26 -5.56
CA GLY A 86 0.94 3.31 -6.18
C GLY A 86 0.10 2.56 -5.15
N ALA A 87 0.67 2.23 -3.99
CA ALA A 87 -0.05 1.64 -2.87
C ALA A 87 -1.18 2.55 -2.37
N LEU A 88 -0.91 3.84 -2.13
CA LEU A 88 -1.93 4.80 -1.65
C LEU A 88 -3.03 5.03 -2.70
N VAL A 89 -2.67 5.23 -3.96
CA VAL A 89 -3.67 5.43 -5.03
C VAL A 89 -4.52 4.18 -5.19
N GLY A 90 -3.90 3.01 -5.25
CA GLY A 90 -4.63 1.76 -5.41
C GLY A 90 -5.52 1.44 -4.21
N GLU A 91 -5.06 1.72 -2.99
CA GLU A 91 -5.87 1.61 -1.77
C GLU A 91 -7.14 2.45 -1.86
N VAL A 92 -7.04 3.73 -2.24
CA VAL A 92 -8.20 4.62 -2.37
C VAL A 92 -9.18 4.09 -3.42
N LEU A 93 -8.70 3.64 -4.58
CA LEU A 93 -9.55 3.11 -5.64
C LEU A 93 -10.29 1.83 -5.22
N ILE A 94 -9.59 0.89 -4.57
CA ILE A 94 -10.18 -0.37 -4.09
C ILE A 94 -11.15 -0.10 -2.93
N ALA A 95 -10.79 0.79 -2.00
CA ALA A 95 -11.64 1.16 -0.87
C ALA A 95 -12.96 1.79 -1.33
N ARG A 96 -12.93 2.65 -2.36
CA ARG A 96 -14.14 3.22 -2.97
C ARG A 96 -15.07 2.13 -3.49
N LYS A 97 -14.54 1.15 -4.22
CA LYS A 97 -15.32 0.01 -4.73
C LYS A 97 -15.93 -0.83 -3.59
N ALA A 98 -15.13 -1.17 -2.58
CA ALA A 98 -15.60 -1.95 -1.44
C ALA A 98 -16.70 -1.22 -0.63
N LYS A 99 -16.54 0.09 -0.39
CA LYS A 99 -17.55 0.92 0.28
C LYS A 99 -18.87 1.00 -0.49
N ALA A 100 -18.81 1.10 -1.82
CA ALA A 100 -20.00 1.10 -2.68
C ALA A 100 -20.79 -0.22 -2.58
N ILE A 101 -20.09 -1.36 -2.54
CA ILE A 101 -20.72 -2.67 -2.34
C ILE A 101 -21.43 -2.75 -0.98
N LEU A 102 -20.81 -2.20 0.07
CA LEU A 102 -21.40 -2.18 1.40
C LEU A 102 -22.66 -1.31 1.48
N SER A 103 -22.65 -0.12 0.89
CA SER A 103 -23.80 0.79 0.94
C SER A 103 -25.01 0.24 0.21
N LEU A 104 -24.81 -0.49 -0.90
CA LEU A 104 -25.87 -1.18 -1.64
C LEU A 104 -26.43 -2.39 -0.88
N SER A 105 -25.66 -3.00 0.03
CA SER A 105 -26.12 -4.15 0.82
C SER A 105 -26.87 -3.76 2.09
N THR A 106 -26.83 -2.48 2.48
CA THR A 106 -27.53 -1.93 3.65
C THR A 106 -28.84 -1.20 3.30
N LYS A 107 -29.10 -1.01 2.01
CA LYS A 107 -30.40 -0.55 1.48
C LYS A 107 -31.28 -1.75 1.18
#